data_AF-A0A7S2L5B8-F1
#
_entry.id   AF-A0A7S2L5B8-F1
#
_cell.length_a   1.000
_cell.length_b   1.000
_cell.length_c   1.000
_cell.angle_alpha   90.00
_cell.angle_beta   90.00
_cell.angle_gamma   90.00
#
_symmetry.space_group_name_H-M   'P 1'
#
loop_
_entity.id
_entity.type
_entity.pdbx_description
1 polymer ?
#
loop_
_entity_poly.entity_id
_entity_poly.type
_entity_poly.pdbx_seq_one_letter_code
_entity_poly.pdbx_strand_id
1 'polypeptide(L)'
;GTYLDNASAPEEPVKCTECKAGKWSGPGSSKCQECVKPSPWAEWVDSPHGGSTTPECKYKCKEGTEPKADNATCSCAAGKGGPSCEECGKGTWSTTDSVNCIPCRNKPGEHSFYTQEAWKNEECPYACEAGLIDVRHNKECVTALSLFIKACGGPRRLRAILCASLATGLLLLCCSRCSYLAMPLRATPGASRSRYAFTNDKLPYHICRVYISGANRYGSPWKISRRLPEHVQVVIQPEAWGEFAFDANAATDVPRWEGILEWCFSSFYEILVPVLVTRRRQLR
;
A
#
# COMPACT_ATOMS: atom_id res chain seq x y z
N GLY A 1 -67.54 7.39 -4.19
CA GLY A 1 -67.13 7.94 -2.88
C GLY A 1 -68.25 7.86 -1.85
N THR A 2 -69.48 8.20 -2.25
CA THR A 2 -70.68 8.02 -1.44
C THR A 2 -71.51 6.84 -1.94
N TYR A 3 -72.32 6.23 -1.07
CA TYR A 3 -73.26 5.17 -1.42
C TYR A 3 -74.66 5.57 -0.97
N LEU A 4 -75.66 4.95 -1.59
CA LEU A 4 -77.06 5.26 -1.35
C LEU A 4 -77.56 4.50 -0.12
N ASP A 5 -77.87 5.21 0.96
CA ASP A 5 -78.29 4.63 2.24
C ASP A 5 -79.82 4.51 2.23
N ASN A 6 -80.33 3.30 1.97
CA ASN A 6 -81.75 2.93 1.95
C ASN A 6 -82.71 3.88 1.19
N ALA A 7 -82.97 3.59 -0.09
CA ALA A 7 -84.12 4.15 -0.83
C ALA A 7 -85.43 3.54 -0.31
N SER A 8 -85.97 4.01 0.82
CA SER A 8 -87.15 3.38 1.46
C SER A 8 -88.36 4.29 1.62
N ALA A 9 -88.38 5.50 1.07
CA ALA A 9 -89.56 6.36 1.14
C ALA A 9 -89.71 7.25 -0.12
N PRO A 10 -90.90 7.31 -0.75
CA PRO A 10 -91.13 8.12 -1.95
C PRO A 10 -91.11 9.64 -1.74
N GLU A 11 -90.99 10.14 -0.50
CA GLU A 11 -91.09 11.57 -0.18
C GLU A 11 -89.83 12.19 0.46
N GLU A 12 -88.75 11.43 0.69
CA GLU A 12 -87.51 11.96 1.28
C GLU A 12 -86.36 12.09 0.25
N PRO A 13 -85.54 13.15 0.32
CA PRO A 13 -84.37 13.29 -0.56
C PRO A 13 -83.38 12.14 -0.31
N VAL A 14 -82.92 11.53 -1.39
CA VAL A 14 -81.96 10.41 -1.38
C VAL A 14 -80.70 10.83 -0.62
N LYS A 15 -80.45 10.20 0.53
CA LYS A 15 -79.29 10.47 1.37
C LYS A 15 -78.10 9.63 0.90
N CYS A 16 -77.04 10.31 0.47
CA CYS A 16 -75.77 9.70 0.13
C CYS A 16 -74.84 9.74 1.34
N THR A 17 -74.40 8.58 1.82
CA THR A 17 -73.46 8.44 2.95
C THR A 17 -72.05 8.19 2.42
N GLU A 18 -71.03 8.78 3.04
CA GLU A 18 -69.63 8.61 2.62
C GLU A 18 -69.06 7.23 3.02
N CYS A 19 -68.22 6.66 2.16
CA CYS A 19 -67.45 5.47 2.51
C CYS A 19 -66.34 5.80 3.51
N LYS A 20 -66.15 4.93 4.51
CA LYS A 20 -65.00 5.00 5.44
C LYS A 20 -63.68 4.74 4.70
N ALA A 21 -62.55 5.21 5.27
CA ALA A 21 -61.22 4.92 4.73
C ALA A 21 -60.99 3.42 4.51
N GLY A 22 -60.28 3.12 3.41
CA GLY A 22 -60.08 1.74 2.95
C GLY A 22 -61.28 1.15 2.21
N LYS A 23 -62.33 1.94 1.92
CA LYS A 23 -63.47 1.51 1.10
C LYS A 23 -63.78 2.51 -0.01
N TRP A 24 -64.39 2.02 -1.09
CA TRP A 24 -64.79 2.84 -2.25
C TRP A 24 -66.19 2.47 -2.73
N SER A 25 -66.83 3.34 -3.50
CA SER A 25 -68.13 3.08 -4.14
C SER A 25 -68.14 3.62 -5.56
N GLY A 26 -68.59 2.79 -6.50
CA GLY A 26 -68.84 3.20 -7.88
C GLY A 26 -70.17 3.94 -8.06
N PRO A 27 -70.44 4.50 -9.25
CA PRO A 27 -71.69 5.17 -9.57
C PRO A 27 -72.91 4.26 -9.33
N GLY A 28 -73.93 4.76 -8.63
CA GLY A 28 -75.16 4.01 -8.35
C GLY A 28 -75.04 2.89 -7.31
N SER A 29 -73.89 2.76 -6.62
CA SER A 29 -73.71 1.71 -5.62
C SER A 29 -74.53 1.96 -4.36
N SER A 30 -75.20 0.92 -3.86
CA SER A 30 -75.91 0.90 -2.57
C SER A 30 -75.01 0.50 -1.40
N LYS A 31 -73.74 0.12 -1.66
CA LYS A 31 -72.76 -0.27 -0.64
C LYS A 31 -71.34 0.17 -1.01
N CYS A 32 -70.48 0.33 -0.01
CA CYS A 32 -69.04 0.47 -0.22
C CYS A 32 -68.37 -0.90 -0.39
N GLN A 33 -67.38 -0.98 -1.26
CA GLN A 33 -66.50 -2.13 -1.50
C GLN A 33 -65.15 -1.91 -0.80
N GLU A 34 -64.51 -2.99 -0.37
CA GLU A 34 -63.17 -2.94 0.26
C GLU A 34 -62.10 -2.61 -0.78
N CYS A 35 -61.14 -1.78 -0.40
CA CYS A 35 -59.94 -1.51 -1.19
C CYS A 35 -58.93 -2.65 -1.02
N VAL A 36 -58.26 -3.04 -2.11
CA VAL A 36 -57.14 -3.98 -2.07
C VAL A 36 -55.89 -3.24 -1.63
N LYS A 37 -55.30 -3.62 -0.48
CA LYS A 37 -54.02 -3.05 -0.05
C LYS A 37 -52.92 -3.48 -1.02
N PRO A 38 -52.09 -2.55 -1.52
CA PRO A 38 -51.01 -2.92 -2.43
C PRO A 38 -49.85 -3.63 -1.73
N SER A 39 -49.67 -3.41 -0.41
CA SER A 39 -48.62 -4.04 0.39
C SER A 39 -48.96 -4.07 1.89
N PRO A 40 -48.31 -4.93 2.69
CA PRO A 40 -48.47 -4.95 4.16
C PRO A 40 -48.04 -3.65 4.86
N TRP A 41 -47.21 -2.86 4.18
CA TRP A 41 -46.63 -1.62 4.67
C TRP A 41 -47.41 -0.36 4.24
N ALA A 42 -48.55 -0.53 3.56
CA ALA A 42 -49.45 0.56 3.23
C ALA A 42 -50.51 0.79 4.34
N GLU A 43 -50.74 2.06 4.65
CA GLU A 43 -51.82 2.56 5.51
C GLU A 43 -52.78 3.42 4.71
N TRP A 44 -54.09 3.21 4.91
CA TRP A 44 -55.09 4.02 4.26
C TRP A 44 -55.06 5.45 4.79
N VAL A 45 -55.19 6.43 3.90
CA VAL A 45 -55.34 7.83 4.28
C VAL A 45 -56.81 8.20 4.10
N ASP A 46 -57.37 8.94 5.06
CA ASP A 46 -58.69 9.54 4.87
C ASP A 46 -58.63 10.44 3.63
N SER A 47 -59.42 10.10 2.62
CA SER A 47 -59.44 10.85 1.36
C SER A 47 -60.26 12.10 1.57
N PRO A 48 -59.70 13.32 1.46
CA PRO A 48 -60.49 14.53 1.51
C PRO A 48 -61.35 14.57 0.24
N HIS A 49 -62.67 14.52 0.44
CA HIS A 49 -63.75 14.78 -0.51
C HIS A 49 -63.29 14.98 -1.97
N GLY A 50 -63.24 13.89 -2.73
CA GLY A 50 -62.94 13.91 -4.16
C GLY A 50 -63.94 13.06 -4.92
N GLY A 51 -64.93 13.71 -5.54
CA GLY A 51 -65.82 13.08 -6.51
C GLY A 51 -65.04 12.68 -7.76
N SER A 52 -64.36 11.54 -7.73
CA SER A 52 -63.71 10.94 -8.89
C SER A 52 -64.37 9.60 -9.21
N THR A 53 -64.48 9.32 -10.51
CA THR A 53 -65.11 8.14 -11.11
C THR A 53 -64.21 6.90 -11.11
N THR A 54 -63.01 6.99 -10.51
CA THR A 54 -62.03 5.91 -10.37
C THR A 54 -61.96 5.38 -8.93
N PRO A 55 -61.59 4.09 -8.72
CA PRO A 55 -61.34 3.54 -7.39
C PRO A 55 -60.03 4.08 -6.81
N GLU A 56 -59.99 5.37 -6.45
CA GLU A 56 -58.80 5.99 -5.86
C GLU A 56 -58.74 5.75 -4.35
N CYS A 57 -58.44 4.50 -4.00
CA CYS A 57 -58.05 4.14 -2.66
C CYS A 57 -56.67 4.76 -2.35
N LYS A 58 -56.66 5.94 -1.72
CA LYS A 58 -55.42 6.63 -1.33
C LYS A 58 -54.79 5.95 -0.13
N TYR A 59 -53.51 5.67 -0.22
CA TYR A 59 -52.71 5.11 0.85
C TYR A 59 -51.40 5.90 1.00
N LYS A 60 -50.79 5.78 2.17
CA LYS A 60 -49.44 6.24 2.48
C LYS A 60 -48.62 5.05 2.94
N CYS A 61 -47.31 5.12 2.78
CA CYS A 61 -46.42 4.14 3.37
C CYS A 61 -46.28 4.38 4.88
N LYS A 62 -46.18 3.30 5.67
CA LYS A 62 -45.89 3.35 7.11
C LYS A 62 -44.57 4.07 7.36
N GLU A 63 -44.42 4.64 8.55
CA GLU A 63 -43.17 5.25 8.97
C GLU A 63 -42.01 4.24 8.86
N GLY A 64 -40.89 4.66 8.27
CA GLY A 64 -39.75 3.77 7.97
C GLY A 64 -39.87 2.94 6.69
N THR A 65 -40.92 3.13 5.90
CA THR A 65 -41.08 2.53 4.57
C THR A 65 -41.20 3.59 3.48
N GLU A 66 -40.78 3.26 2.27
CA GLU A 66 -40.73 4.17 1.13
C GLU A 66 -41.55 3.60 -0.04
N PRO A 67 -42.21 4.46 -0.84
CA PRO A 67 -42.86 4.01 -2.06
C PRO A 67 -41.80 3.55 -3.06
N LYS A 68 -42.07 2.42 -3.73
CA LYS A 68 -41.28 1.95 -4.85
C LYS A 68 -41.44 2.86 -6.07
N ALA A 69 -40.55 2.68 -7.06
CA ALA A 69 -40.54 3.45 -8.31
C ALA A 69 -41.85 3.33 -9.12
N ASP A 70 -42.65 2.30 -8.88
CA ASP A 70 -43.98 2.12 -9.47
C ASP A 70 -45.07 2.98 -8.79
N ASN A 71 -44.74 3.66 -7.69
CA ASN A 71 -45.63 4.46 -6.83
C ASN A 71 -46.89 3.69 -6.39
N ALA A 72 -46.86 2.36 -6.50
CA ALA A 72 -47.97 1.45 -6.26
C ALA A 72 -47.71 0.57 -5.04
N THR A 73 -46.44 0.37 -4.67
CA THR A 73 -46.05 -0.57 -3.61
C THR A 73 -45.14 0.10 -2.58
N CYS A 74 -45.34 -0.17 -1.29
CA CYS A 74 -44.41 0.28 -0.25
C CYS A 74 -43.38 -0.82 0.06
N SER A 75 -42.15 -0.42 0.38
CA SER A 75 -41.05 -1.31 0.75
C SER A 75 -40.23 -0.72 1.89
N CYS A 76 -39.46 -1.56 2.59
CA CYS A 76 -38.52 -1.06 3.59
C CYS A 76 -37.49 -0.11 2.96
N ALA A 77 -37.10 0.92 3.70
CA ALA A 77 -35.99 1.77 3.28
C ALA A 77 -34.69 0.96 3.16
N ALA A 78 -33.74 1.43 2.33
CA ALA A 78 -32.46 0.76 2.17
C ALA A 78 -31.72 0.63 3.53
N GLY A 79 -31.17 -0.55 3.80
CA GLY A 79 -30.61 -0.92 5.10
C GLY A 79 -31.60 -1.58 6.07
N LYS A 80 -32.88 -1.70 5.70
CA LYS A 80 -33.90 -2.40 6.50
C LYS A 80 -34.48 -3.59 5.75
N GLY A 81 -34.94 -4.60 6.48
CA GLY A 81 -35.51 -5.80 5.88
C GLY A 81 -36.45 -6.56 6.81
N GLY A 82 -37.15 -7.54 6.26
CA GLY A 82 -38.10 -8.38 6.96
C GLY A 82 -39.50 -7.75 7.09
N PRO A 83 -40.45 -8.47 7.73
CA PRO A 83 -41.84 -8.05 7.81
C PRO A 83 -42.04 -6.74 8.57
N SER A 84 -41.16 -6.45 9.54
CA SER A 84 -41.20 -5.26 10.40
C SER A 84 -40.23 -4.14 9.97
N CYS A 85 -39.54 -4.28 8.82
CA CYS A 85 -38.51 -3.35 8.38
C CYS A 85 -37.49 -3.00 9.47
N GLU A 86 -36.91 -4.04 10.08
CA GLU A 86 -35.85 -3.89 11.08
C GLU A 86 -34.52 -3.60 10.40
N GLU A 87 -33.63 -2.94 11.13
CA GLU A 87 -32.29 -2.63 10.63
C GLU A 87 -31.51 -3.92 10.38
N CYS A 88 -30.89 -3.99 9.20
CA CYS A 88 -30.05 -5.12 8.85
C CYS A 88 -28.82 -5.19 9.76
N GLY A 89 -28.58 -6.34 10.38
CA GLY A 89 -27.43 -6.56 11.26
C GLY A 89 -26.09 -6.49 10.53
N LYS A 90 -24.99 -6.46 11.29
CA LYS A 90 -23.62 -6.40 10.74
C LYS A 90 -23.36 -7.54 9.78
N GLY A 91 -22.78 -7.21 8.63
CA GLY A 91 -22.52 -8.18 7.57
C GLY A 91 -23.74 -8.55 6.75
N THR A 92 -24.81 -7.77 6.86
CA THR A 92 -25.94 -7.81 5.94
C THR A 92 -26.26 -6.42 5.39
N TRP A 93 -26.91 -6.38 4.23
CA TRP A 93 -27.32 -5.16 3.55
C TRP A 93 -28.68 -5.34 2.89
N SER A 94 -29.35 -4.25 2.55
CA SER A 94 -30.57 -4.28 1.76
C SER A 94 -30.76 -3.00 0.95
N THR A 95 -31.41 -3.12 -0.20
CA THR A 95 -31.91 -1.98 -0.98
C THR A 95 -33.40 -1.76 -0.74
N THR A 96 -33.95 -0.68 -1.25
CA THR A 96 -35.40 -0.43 -1.26
C THR A 96 -36.19 -1.56 -1.95
N ASP A 97 -35.58 -2.30 -2.87
CA ASP A 97 -36.22 -3.43 -3.52
C ASP A 97 -36.12 -4.76 -2.76
N SER A 98 -35.27 -4.80 -1.74
CA SER A 98 -34.98 -6.02 -0.99
C SER A 98 -36.06 -6.25 0.08
N VAL A 99 -36.67 -7.43 0.05
CA VAL A 99 -37.63 -7.84 1.10
C VAL A 99 -36.90 -8.23 2.38
N ASN A 100 -35.70 -8.82 2.27
CA ASN A 100 -34.91 -9.33 3.39
C ASN A 100 -33.48 -8.80 3.35
N CYS A 101 -32.80 -8.84 4.50
CA CYS A 101 -31.37 -8.53 4.59
C CYS A 101 -30.51 -9.61 3.92
N ILE A 102 -29.60 -9.17 3.06
CA ILE A 102 -28.74 -10.00 2.19
C ILE A 102 -27.32 -10.02 2.79
N PRO A 103 -26.64 -11.18 2.87
CA PRO A 103 -25.29 -11.24 3.43
C PRO A 103 -24.25 -10.55 2.53
N CYS A 104 -23.34 -9.80 3.15
CA CYS A 104 -22.21 -9.13 2.49
C CYS A 104 -21.09 -10.13 2.16
N ARG A 105 -20.30 -9.85 1.11
CA ARG A 105 -19.18 -10.72 0.65
C ARG A 105 -17.87 -9.99 0.35
N ASN A 106 -17.82 -8.69 0.63
CA ASN A 106 -16.71 -7.81 0.25
C ASN A 106 -15.54 -7.76 1.25
N LYS A 107 -15.65 -8.39 2.44
CA LYS A 107 -14.55 -8.40 3.41
C LYS A 107 -13.48 -9.44 3.01
N PRO A 108 -12.18 -9.17 3.20
CA PRO A 108 -11.13 -10.12 2.87
C PRO A 108 -10.83 -11.06 4.03
N GLY A 109 -10.79 -12.36 3.73
CA GLY A 109 -10.29 -13.39 4.64
C GLY A 109 -11.02 -13.47 6.00
N GLU A 110 -10.36 -14.15 6.94
CA GLU A 110 -10.89 -14.39 8.29
C GLU A 110 -10.53 -13.28 9.29
N HIS A 111 -9.40 -12.58 9.12
CA HIS A 111 -8.92 -11.50 10.01
C HIS A 111 -9.61 -10.14 9.81
N SER A 112 -10.85 -10.16 9.34
CA SER A 112 -11.67 -8.97 9.11
C SER A 112 -13.10 -9.21 9.58
N PHE A 113 -13.75 -8.15 10.05
CA PHE A 113 -15.12 -8.19 10.54
C PHE A 113 -15.93 -6.98 10.07
N TYR A 114 -17.23 -7.17 9.91
CA TYR A 114 -18.16 -6.10 9.52
C TYR A 114 -18.43 -5.16 10.69
N THR A 115 -18.48 -3.86 10.40
CA THR A 115 -18.51 -2.81 11.43
C THR A 115 -19.85 -2.10 11.56
N GLN A 116 -20.58 -1.94 10.44
CA GLN A 116 -21.80 -1.15 10.39
C GLN A 116 -23.05 -2.02 10.18
N GLU A 117 -24.15 -1.52 10.73
CA GLU A 117 -25.52 -2.03 10.57
C GLU A 117 -26.28 -1.13 9.58
N ALA A 118 -27.49 -1.54 9.21
CA ALA A 118 -28.38 -0.81 8.31
C ALA A 118 -27.74 -0.39 6.98
N TRP A 119 -26.91 -1.26 6.40
CA TRP A 119 -26.13 -0.91 5.21
C TRP A 119 -26.92 -1.07 3.90
N LYS A 120 -26.69 -0.16 2.95
CA LYS A 120 -27.57 0.06 1.79
C LYS A 120 -27.17 -0.68 0.51
N ASN A 121 -25.97 -1.26 0.46
CA ASN A 121 -25.43 -1.94 -0.72
C ASN A 121 -24.52 -3.10 -0.35
N GLU A 122 -24.05 -3.86 -1.33
CA GLU A 122 -23.19 -5.04 -1.10
C GLU A 122 -21.78 -4.72 -0.56
N GLU A 123 -21.35 -3.46 -0.60
CA GLU A 123 -20.04 -3.00 -0.15
C GLU A 123 -20.05 -2.62 1.33
N CYS A 124 -20.32 -3.61 2.18
CA CYS A 124 -20.45 -3.41 3.61
C CYS A 124 -19.14 -2.98 4.28
N PRO A 125 -19.14 -1.97 5.17
CA PRO A 125 -17.94 -1.50 5.85
C PRO A 125 -17.36 -2.58 6.75
N TYR A 126 -16.06 -2.83 6.62
CA TYR A 126 -15.32 -3.79 7.43
C TYR A 126 -14.06 -3.16 8.02
N ALA A 127 -13.56 -3.77 9.10
CA ALA A 127 -12.30 -3.43 9.73
C ALA A 127 -11.45 -4.69 9.90
N CYS A 128 -10.14 -4.48 10.07
CA CYS A 128 -9.22 -5.56 10.39
C CYS A 128 -9.24 -5.85 11.90
N GLU A 129 -8.92 -7.09 12.26
CA GLU A 129 -8.80 -7.52 13.65
C GLU A 129 -7.75 -6.72 14.43
N ALA A 130 -7.88 -6.68 15.76
CA ALA A 130 -6.97 -5.95 16.63
C ALA A 130 -5.52 -6.42 16.46
N GLY A 131 -4.58 -5.48 16.36
CA GLY A 131 -3.16 -5.76 16.14
C GLY A 131 -2.74 -5.77 14.66
N LEU A 132 -3.70 -5.70 13.73
CA LEU A 132 -3.41 -5.46 12.31
C LEU A 132 -3.48 -3.96 11.98
N ILE A 133 -2.77 -3.58 10.92
CA ILE A 133 -2.82 -2.23 10.36
C ILE A 133 -4.24 -1.98 9.83
N ASP A 134 -4.76 -0.76 10.02
CA ASP A 134 -6.09 -0.34 9.61
C ASP A 134 -6.36 -0.55 8.10
N VAL A 135 -7.63 -0.80 7.76
CA VAL A 135 -8.11 -1.10 6.40
C VAL A 135 -7.71 -0.06 5.36
N ARG A 136 -7.52 1.21 5.77
CA ARG A 136 -7.05 2.30 4.88
C ARG A 136 -5.70 1.98 4.23
N HIS A 137 -4.82 1.29 4.95
CA HIS A 137 -3.48 0.92 4.48
C HIS A 137 -3.33 -0.58 4.25
N ASN A 138 -4.26 -1.38 4.77
CA ASN A 138 -4.22 -2.84 4.73
C ASN A 138 -5.58 -3.39 4.32
N LYS A 139 -5.99 -3.13 3.07
CA LYS A 139 -7.30 -3.55 2.56
C LYS A 139 -7.54 -5.04 2.72
N GLU A 140 -6.51 -5.88 2.62
CA GLU A 140 -6.65 -7.34 2.73
C GLU A 140 -6.58 -7.87 4.17
N CYS A 141 -6.41 -7.00 5.17
CA CYS A 141 -6.26 -7.39 6.58
C CYS A 141 -5.21 -8.50 6.79
N VAL A 142 -4.05 -8.35 6.13
CA VAL A 142 -2.93 -9.29 6.25
C VAL A 142 -1.87 -8.76 7.21
N THR A 143 -0.96 -9.63 7.63
CA THR A 143 0.15 -9.25 8.53
C THR A 143 1.13 -8.28 7.87
N ALA A 144 1.89 -7.54 8.69
CA ALA A 144 2.92 -6.62 8.21
C ALA A 144 3.97 -7.30 7.31
N LEU A 145 4.35 -8.54 7.62
CA LEU A 145 5.26 -9.33 6.79
C LEU A 145 4.66 -9.61 5.41
N SER A 146 3.37 -9.95 5.34
CA SER A 146 2.69 -10.18 4.06
C SER A 146 2.61 -8.90 3.22
N LEU A 147 2.32 -7.75 3.84
CA LEU A 147 2.38 -6.44 3.18
C LEU A 147 3.78 -6.15 2.64
N PHE A 148 4.83 -6.42 3.43
CA PHE A 148 6.21 -6.24 2.98
C PHE A 148 6.54 -7.14 1.78
N ILE A 149 6.19 -8.42 1.84
CA ILE A 149 6.41 -9.37 0.74
C ILE A 149 5.67 -8.90 -0.52
N LYS A 150 4.44 -8.39 -0.40
CA LYS A 150 3.68 -7.83 -1.52
C LYS A 150 4.31 -6.55 -2.06
N ALA A 151 4.79 -5.66 -1.20
CA ALA A 151 5.51 -4.46 -1.61
C ALA A 151 6.79 -4.80 -2.39
N CYS A 152 7.48 -5.90 -2.05
CA CYS A 152 8.59 -6.46 -2.83
C CYS A 152 8.16 -7.13 -4.15
N GLY A 153 6.87 -7.07 -4.52
CA GLY A 153 6.32 -7.69 -5.72
C GLY A 153 6.08 -9.20 -5.58
N GLY A 154 5.87 -9.68 -4.35
CA GLY A 154 5.50 -11.04 -4.01
C GLY A 154 6.67 -11.95 -3.66
N PRO A 155 6.38 -13.16 -3.15
CA PRO A 155 7.40 -14.08 -2.63
C PRO A 155 8.39 -14.54 -3.71
N ARG A 156 7.94 -14.66 -4.97
CA ARG A 156 8.80 -15.04 -6.10
C ARG A 156 9.87 -13.99 -6.37
N ARG A 157 9.49 -12.70 -6.38
CA ARG A 157 10.44 -11.59 -6.60
C ARG A 157 11.36 -11.39 -5.41
N LEU A 158 10.84 -11.46 -4.19
CA LEU A 158 11.67 -11.41 -2.98
C LEU A 158 12.74 -12.51 -2.99
N ARG A 159 12.37 -13.74 -3.33
CA ARG A 159 13.31 -14.86 -3.47
C ARG A 159 14.38 -14.56 -4.54
N ALA A 160 13.97 -14.05 -5.71
CA ALA A 160 14.91 -13.69 -6.77
C ALA A 160 15.91 -12.59 -6.33
N ILE A 161 15.44 -11.56 -5.63
CA ILE A 161 16.28 -10.49 -5.07
C ILE A 161 17.29 -11.07 -4.07
N LEU A 162 16.83 -11.91 -3.14
CA LEU A 162 17.69 -12.55 -2.16
C LEU A 162 18.75 -13.44 -2.83
N CYS A 163 18.36 -14.28 -3.79
CA CYS A 163 19.29 -15.12 -4.55
C CYS A 163 20.32 -14.29 -5.33
N ALA A 164 19.89 -13.20 -5.99
CA ALA A 164 20.79 -12.32 -6.71
C ALA A 164 21.78 -11.64 -5.75
N SER A 165 21.31 -11.15 -4.59
CA SER A 165 22.17 -10.53 -3.58
C SER A 165 23.22 -11.50 -3.03
N LEU A 166 22.82 -12.76 -2.78
CA LEU A 166 23.72 -13.82 -2.33
C LEU A 166 24.74 -14.19 -3.41
N ALA A 167 24.31 -14.34 -4.65
CA ALA A 167 25.19 -14.64 -5.78
C ALA A 167 26.22 -13.52 -6.00
N THR A 168 25.81 -12.25 -5.94
CA THR A 168 26.72 -11.10 -6.02
C THR A 168 27.71 -11.11 -4.85
N GLY A 169 27.25 -11.35 -3.62
CA GLY A 169 28.13 -11.46 -2.45
C GLY A 169 29.17 -12.57 -2.59
N LEU A 170 28.77 -13.75 -3.06
CA LEU A 170 29.67 -14.86 -3.35
C LEU A 170 30.67 -14.54 -4.46
N LEU A 171 30.23 -13.86 -5.53
CA LEU A 171 31.10 -13.43 -6.62
C LEU A 171 32.19 -12.48 -6.11
N LEU A 172 31.83 -11.49 -5.29
CA LEU A 172 32.77 -10.55 -4.68
C LEU A 172 33.80 -11.27 -3.78
N LEU A 173 33.35 -12.24 -2.99
CA LEU A 173 34.25 -13.06 -2.17
C LEU A 173 35.21 -13.90 -3.03
N CYS A 174 34.72 -14.49 -4.13
CA CYS A 174 35.56 -15.23 -5.08
C CYS A 174 36.60 -14.31 -5.78
N CYS A 175 36.18 -13.14 -6.25
CA CYS A 175 37.07 -12.15 -6.87
C CYS A 175 38.16 -11.69 -5.88
N SER A 176 37.79 -11.41 -4.63
CA SER A 176 38.77 -11.00 -3.61
C SER A 176 39.84 -12.09 -3.39
N ARG A 177 39.47 -13.36 -3.34
CA ARG A 177 40.43 -14.48 -3.18
C ARG A 177 41.31 -14.71 -4.40
N CYS A 178 40.82 -14.51 -5.62
CA CYS A 178 41.65 -14.54 -6.82
C CYS A 178 42.69 -13.39 -6.83
N SER A 179 42.32 -12.20 -6.34
CA SER A 179 43.27 -11.09 -6.20
C SER A 179 44.37 -11.36 -5.16
N TYR A 180 44.06 -12.04 -4.05
CA TYR A 180 45.07 -12.43 -3.05
C TYR A 180 45.99 -13.57 -3.51
N LEU A 181 45.52 -14.51 -4.34
CA LEU A 181 46.34 -15.61 -4.87
C LEU A 181 47.19 -15.22 -6.10
N ALA A 182 46.90 -14.08 -6.72
CA ALA A 182 47.67 -13.53 -7.84
C ALA A 182 48.84 -12.63 -7.41
N MET A 183 49.18 -12.61 -6.12
CA MET A 183 50.47 -12.05 -5.69
C MET A 183 51.52 -13.14 -5.92
N PRO A 184 52.44 -13.01 -6.88
CA PRO A 184 53.57 -13.92 -6.93
C PRO A 184 54.30 -13.76 -5.60
N LEU A 185 54.33 -14.82 -4.79
CA LEU A 185 55.35 -15.01 -3.78
C LEU A 185 56.68 -15.06 -4.53
N ARG A 186 57.21 -13.88 -4.86
CA ARG A 186 58.55 -13.74 -5.39
C ARG A 186 59.45 -14.00 -4.19
N ALA A 187 59.86 -15.25 -4.06
CA ALA A 187 60.95 -15.63 -3.18
C ALA A 187 62.12 -14.70 -3.53
N THR A 188 62.42 -13.77 -2.64
CA THR A 188 63.62 -12.95 -2.72
C THR A 188 64.81 -13.90 -2.53
N PRO A 189 65.71 -14.04 -3.51
CA PRO A 189 66.94 -14.78 -3.27
C PRO A 189 67.74 -14.00 -2.21
N GLY A 190 68.23 -14.72 -1.20
CA GLY A 190 68.90 -14.20 -0.01
C GLY A 190 69.65 -12.87 -0.19
N ALA A 191 69.00 -11.78 0.17
CA ALA A 191 69.68 -10.51 0.40
C ALA A 191 70.37 -10.60 1.76
N SER A 192 71.68 -10.80 1.74
CA SER A 192 72.55 -10.67 2.92
C SER A 192 72.29 -9.33 3.60
N ARG A 193 71.63 -9.38 4.75
CA ARG A 193 71.15 -8.23 5.51
C ARG A 193 72.26 -7.60 6.36
N SER A 194 73.40 -7.24 5.76
CA SER A 194 74.56 -6.74 6.53
C SER A 194 75.48 -5.69 5.87
N ARG A 195 74.99 -4.84 4.95
CA ARG A 195 75.84 -3.73 4.45
C ARG A 195 75.30 -2.30 4.52
N TYR A 196 74.06 -2.09 4.96
CA TYR A 196 73.49 -0.74 5.09
C TYR A 196 72.76 -0.60 6.43
N ALA A 197 73.52 -0.56 7.53
CA ALA A 197 72.99 -0.19 8.84
C ALA A 197 72.99 1.34 8.96
N PHE A 198 71.79 1.93 9.01
CA PHE A 198 71.57 3.36 9.16
C PHE A 198 71.49 3.69 10.66
N THR A 199 72.30 4.64 11.12
CA THR A 199 72.40 5.05 12.53
C THR A 199 71.91 6.50 12.67
N ASN A 200 71.30 6.86 13.83
CA ASN A 200 70.62 8.15 14.03
C ASN A 200 71.53 9.39 13.81
N ASP A 201 72.82 9.25 14.06
CA ASP A 201 73.87 10.25 13.82
C ASP A 201 74.06 10.59 12.32
N LYS A 202 73.59 9.72 11.42
CA LYS A 202 73.71 9.90 9.97
C LYS A 202 72.46 10.52 9.32
N LEU A 203 71.35 10.68 10.06
CA LEU A 203 70.11 11.29 9.55
C LEU A 203 70.31 12.69 8.93
N PRO A 204 71.05 13.63 9.55
CA PRO A 204 71.19 14.99 9.03
C PRO A 204 71.95 15.06 7.68
N TYR A 205 72.77 14.04 7.39
CA TYR A 205 73.62 13.98 6.19
C TYR A 205 73.00 13.14 5.05
N HIS A 206 71.85 12.50 5.30
CA HIS A 206 71.13 11.67 4.32
C HIS A 206 69.69 12.16 4.11
N ILE A 207 69.53 13.47 3.88
CA ILE A 207 68.24 14.04 3.50
C ILE A 207 68.07 13.89 1.98
N CYS A 208 67.38 12.84 1.56
CA CYS A 208 66.90 12.72 0.18
C CYS A 208 65.47 13.25 0.11
N ARG A 209 65.24 14.28 -0.70
CA ARG A 209 63.88 14.73 -1.02
C ARG A 209 63.38 13.93 -2.22
N VAL A 210 62.43 13.04 -1.97
CA VAL A 210 61.74 12.28 -3.03
C VAL A 210 60.60 13.12 -3.57
N TYR A 211 60.57 13.30 -4.88
CA TYR A 211 59.48 13.99 -5.57
C TYR A 211 58.49 12.95 -6.11
N ILE A 212 57.27 12.98 -5.60
CA ILE A 212 56.14 12.18 -6.08
C ILE A 212 55.28 13.03 -7.02
N SER A 213 54.76 12.40 -8.08
CA SER A 213 53.86 13.03 -9.05
C SER A 213 52.50 12.31 -9.06
N GLY A 214 51.44 13.01 -9.45
CA GLY A 214 50.08 12.44 -9.51
C GLY A 214 49.06 13.25 -8.71
N ALA A 215 47.77 13.03 -8.99
CA ALA A 215 46.67 13.79 -8.39
C ALA A 215 46.12 13.17 -7.09
N ASN A 216 46.72 12.07 -6.62
CA ASN A 216 46.22 11.25 -5.52
C ASN A 216 44.77 10.79 -5.72
N ARG A 217 44.47 10.24 -6.89
CA ARG A 217 43.14 9.68 -7.22
C ARG A 217 43.31 8.21 -7.63
N TYR A 218 42.25 7.40 -7.53
CA TYR A 218 42.29 5.99 -7.97
C TYR A 218 42.86 5.81 -9.39
N GLY A 219 42.48 6.68 -10.33
CA GLY A 219 43.01 6.65 -11.71
C GLY A 219 44.37 7.33 -11.91
N SER A 220 44.90 8.01 -10.89
CA SER A 220 46.17 8.74 -10.91
C SER A 220 46.79 8.76 -9.50
N PRO A 221 47.25 7.58 -9.00
CA PRO A 221 47.87 7.50 -7.69
C PRO A 221 49.22 8.25 -7.70
N TRP A 222 49.75 8.56 -6.52
CA TRP A 222 51.09 9.12 -6.43
C TRP A 222 52.12 8.12 -6.93
N LYS A 223 53.00 8.59 -7.82
CA LYS A 223 54.06 7.78 -8.41
C LYS A 223 55.42 8.46 -8.24
N ILE A 224 56.43 7.65 -7.99
CA ILE A 224 57.84 8.03 -8.00
C ILE A 224 58.38 7.87 -9.42
N SER A 225 59.12 8.85 -9.91
CA SER A 225 59.79 8.74 -11.20
C SER A 225 60.85 7.64 -11.17
N ARG A 226 60.83 6.72 -12.14
CA ARG A 226 61.91 5.74 -12.33
C ARG A 226 63.20 6.35 -12.83
N ARG A 227 63.15 7.57 -13.39
CA ARG A 227 64.34 8.31 -13.83
C ARG A 227 64.83 9.21 -12.72
N LEU A 228 66.10 9.06 -12.36
CA LEU A 228 66.81 9.95 -11.45
C LEU A 228 67.13 11.28 -12.12
N PRO A 229 66.97 12.41 -11.42
CA PRO A 229 67.53 13.69 -11.85
C PRO A 229 69.05 13.59 -12.05
N GLU A 230 69.57 14.26 -13.08
CA GLU A 230 70.97 14.13 -13.52
C GLU A 230 71.99 14.40 -12.40
N HIS A 231 71.71 15.37 -11.53
CA HIS A 231 72.59 15.75 -10.42
C HIS A 231 72.70 14.72 -9.28
N VAL A 232 71.77 13.75 -9.18
CA VAL A 232 71.83 12.69 -8.16
C VAL A 232 72.28 11.34 -8.69
N GLN A 233 72.40 11.18 -10.02
CA GLN A 233 72.85 9.92 -10.64
C GLN A 233 74.29 9.54 -10.22
N VAL A 234 75.10 10.51 -9.81
CA VAL A 234 76.47 10.30 -9.31
C VAL A 234 76.47 9.65 -7.92
N VAL A 235 75.41 9.86 -7.13
CA VAL A 235 75.32 9.42 -5.72
C VAL A 235 74.43 8.18 -5.57
N ILE A 236 73.42 8.05 -6.43
CA ILE A 236 72.40 7.00 -6.36
C ILE A 236 72.55 6.07 -7.56
N GLN A 237 72.67 4.77 -7.29
CA GLN A 237 72.72 3.74 -8.32
C GLN A 237 71.37 3.70 -9.10
N PRO A 238 71.37 3.93 -10.43
CA PRO A 238 70.15 3.99 -11.22
C PRO A 238 69.32 2.70 -11.19
N GLU A 239 69.97 1.55 -11.16
CA GLU A 239 69.32 0.24 -11.18
C GLU A 239 68.56 0.02 -9.87
N ALA A 240 69.22 0.26 -8.73
CA ALA A 240 68.60 0.14 -7.41
C ALA A 240 67.44 1.14 -7.21
N TRP A 241 67.57 2.36 -7.73
CA TRP A 241 66.46 3.33 -7.73
C TRP A 241 65.29 2.88 -8.60
N GLY A 242 65.59 2.32 -9.78
CA GLY A 242 64.59 1.81 -10.70
C GLY A 242 63.74 0.69 -10.08
N GLU A 243 64.38 -0.22 -9.35
CA GLU A 243 63.70 -1.29 -8.60
C GLU A 243 62.87 -0.74 -7.43
N PHE A 244 63.44 0.14 -6.61
CA PHE A 244 62.69 0.80 -5.53
C PHE A 244 61.46 1.54 -6.05
N ALA A 245 61.61 2.34 -7.12
CA ALA A 245 60.51 3.07 -7.73
C ALA A 245 59.51 2.13 -8.40
N PHE A 246 59.92 0.96 -8.90
CA PHE A 246 59.00 -0.06 -9.40
C PHE A 246 58.12 -0.58 -8.26
N ASP A 247 58.72 -1.03 -7.17
CA ASP A 247 58.03 -1.66 -6.04
C ASP A 247 57.12 -0.66 -5.31
N ALA A 248 57.61 0.56 -5.06
CA ALA A 248 56.83 1.63 -4.46
C ALA A 248 55.60 1.99 -5.30
N ASN A 249 55.77 2.11 -6.62
CA ASN A 249 54.65 2.41 -7.52
C ASN A 249 53.66 1.25 -7.63
N ALA A 250 54.14 0.00 -7.57
CA ALA A 250 53.28 -1.18 -7.57
C ALA A 250 52.44 -1.28 -6.30
N ALA A 251 53.02 -0.93 -5.14
CA ALA A 251 52.29 -0.90 -3.86
C ALA A 251 51.20 0.17 -3.81
N THR A 252 51.33 1.25 -4.59
CA THR A 252 50.32 2.31 -4.71
C THR A 252 49.28 2.05 -5.81
N ASP A 253 49.43 0.98 -6.60
CA ASP A 253 48.51 0.70 -7.69
C ASP A 253 47.26 0.03 -7.13
N VAL A 254 46.12 0.72 -7.24
CA VAL A 254 44.87 0.25 -6.67
C VAL A 254 44.09 -0.49 -7.76
N PRO A 255 43.66 -1.74 -7.52
CA PRO A 255 42.96 -2.51 -8.54
C PRO A 255 41.62 -1.87 -8.89
N ARG A 256 41.23 -1.96 -10.17
CA ARG A 256 40.01 -1.30 -10.69
C ARG A 256 38.74 -1.59 -9.90
N TRP A 257 38.63 -2.77 -9.26
CA TRP A 257 37.44 -3.14 -8.49
C TRP A 257 37.28 -2.33 -7.20
N GLU A 258 38.37 -1.89 -6.56
CA GLU A 258 38.30 -1.03 -5.37
C GLU A 258 37.77 0.36 -5.74
N GLY A 259 38.14 0.89 -6.91
CA GLY A 259 37.58 2.13 -7.44
C GLY A 259 36.08 2.01 -7.80
N ILE A 260 35.64 0.84 -8.29
CA ILE A 260 34.21 0.58 -8.53
C ILE A 260 33.44 0.51 -7.20
N LEU A 261 34.01 -0.12 -6.17
CA LEU A 261 33.39 -0.16 -4.85
C LEU A 261 33.28 1.23 -4.23
N GLU A 262 34.33 2.04 -4.28
CA GLU A 262 34.27 3.42 -3.76
C GLU A 262 33.25 4.26 -4.52
N TRP A 263 33.19 4.15 -5.85
CA TRP A 263 32.15 4.80 -6.65
C TRP A 263 30.73 4.34 -6.26
N CYS A 264 30.52 3.04 -6.09
CA CYS A 264 29.26 2.49 -5.61
C CYS A 264 28.93 3.04 -4.21
N PHE A 265 29.85 2.92 -3.25
CA PHE A 265 29.65 3.41 -1.88
C PHE A 265 29.37 4.91 -1.86
N SER A 266 30.08 5.73 -2.62
CA SER A 266 29.82 7.17 -2.73
C SER A 266 28.44 7.46 -3.34
N SER A 267 28.04 6.72 -4.37
CA SER A 267 26.74 6.88 -5.02
C SER A 267 25.59 6.47 -4.12
N PHE A 268 25.77 5.40 -3.33
CA PHE A 268 24.80 4.96 -2.33
C PHE A 268 24.85 5.82 -1.07
N TYR A 269 25.99 6.41 -0.71
CA TYR A 269 26.13 7.27 0.45
C TYR A 269 25.23 8.50 0.33
N GLU A 270 25.19 9.16 -0.83
CA GLU A 270 24.28 10.28 -1.09
C GLU A 270 22.79 9.88 -1.00
N ILE A 271 22.45 8.63 -1.35
CA ILE A 271 21.08 8.09 -1.24
C ILE A 271 20.73 7.70 0.21
N LEU A 272 21.72 7.17 0.95
CA LEU A 272 21.55 6.68 2.32
C LEU A 272 21.63 7.80 3.37
N VAL A 273 22.36 8.89 3.10
CA VAL A 273 22.50 10.04 3.99
C VAL A 273 21.15 10.63 4.39
N PRO A 274 20.19 10.91 3.49
CA PRO A 274 18.87 11.35 3.87
C PRO A 274 18.19 10.36 4.82
N VAL A 275 18.19 9.06 4.51
CA VAL A 275 17.54 7.99 5.28
C VAL A 275 18.15 7.81 6.68
N LEU A 276 19.47 7.91 6.79
CA LEU A 276 20.19 7.77 8.05
C LEU A 276 20.08 9.04 8.91
N VAL A 277 20.01 10.22 8.30
CA VAL A 277 19.84 11.51 8.99
C VAL A 277 18.40 11.70 9.48
N THR A 278 17.36 11.25 8.76
CA THR A 278 15.97 11.29 9.29
C THR A 278 15.81 10.40 10.51
N ARG A 279 16.48 9.24 10.56
CA ARG A 279 16.40 8.32 11.70
C ARG A 279 16.95 8.91 13.00
N ARG A 280 17.89 9.87 12.94
CA ARG A 280 18.42 10.59 14.10
C ARG A 280 17.52 11.73 14.59
N ARG A 281 16.62 12.26 13.75
CA ARG A 281 15.66 13.31 14.14
C ARG A 281 14.38 12.77 14.79
N GLN A 282 14.06 11.49 14.62
CA GLN A 282 12.91 10.85 15.30
C GLN A 282 13.26 10.17 16.63
N LEU A 283 14.55 10.17 17.01
CA LEU A 283 15.05 9.64 18.28
C LEU A 283 15.50 10.76 19.26
N ARG A 284 15.11 12.01 18.99
CA ARG A 284 15.19 13.15 19.90
C ARG A 284 13.80 13.76 20.00
#